data_AF-A0A8I1R4F1-F1
#
_entry.id   AF-A0A8I1R4F1-F1
#
_cell.length_a   1.000
_cell.length_b   1.000
_cell.length_c   1.000
_cell.angle_alpha   90.00
_cell.angle_beta   90.00
_cell.angle_gamma   90.00
#
_symmetry.space_group_name_H-M   'P 1'
#
loop_
_entity.id
_entity.type
_entity.pdbx_description
1 polymer ?
#
loop_
_entity_poly.entity_id
_entity_poly.type
_entity_poly.pdbx_seq_one_letter_code
_entity_poly.pdbx_strand_id
1 'polypeptide(L)'
;MIARWLYTLGWILATPLALAHLLWRSRRQPEYRRHLGERFGAHPPRADLQPLLWVHAVSVGETRAAQPLVAALLARYPGHEVLVTHMTPTGRAAGAALFASERVRQAYLPYDYPFAVRRFLRAWRPCLGIVMETELWPNLVEAARAEGVPLALVNARLSERSLRKGQRWSALIRPALATLDLVLAQTEADARRLRQLGRADVPVLGNLKFDVIAAPALEALGHRWRAGWLAGQRSDGLPRFCVLAASTREGEEALLLDAWAAQLRPPALASRFPPLLAIVPRHPQRFDEVAALIEARGWRLARRSSLAEGQRCDAQVVLGDSMGEMAAWYALADAAIIGGSLLPYGGQNLIEACAAGVPVIVGPHTFNFEQAVEQAIEADCAIRVPDAARAVAQALAVVLDAERRQSMSDQALAFTGRHRGATQRTLEALAPLIEARPLVCAGRAVQKISA
;
A
#
# COMPACT_ATOMS: atom_id res chain seq x y z
N MET A 1 -29.60 -12.62 -15.19
CA MET A 1 -29.03 -12.80 -16.55
C MET A 1 -29.12 -11.54 -17.41
N ILE A 2 -30.29 -10.90 -17.56
CA ILE A 2 -30.47 -9.68 -18.39
C ILE A 2 -29.52 -8.53 -18.00
N ALA A 3 -29.40 -8.22 -16.70
CA ALA A 3 -28.53 -7.14 -16.22
C ALA A 3 -27.05 -7.32 -16.63
N ARG A 4 -26.53 -8.56 -16.62
CA ARG A 4 -25.15 -8.87 -17.03
C ARG A 4 -24.95 -8.76 -18.54
N TRP A 5 -25.96 -9.10 -19.33
CA TRP A 5 -25.95 -8.88 -20.78
C TRP A 5 -25.93 -7.39 -21.12
N LEU A 6 -26.77 -6.57 -20.48
CA LEU A 6 -26.76 -5.12 -20.66
C LEU A 6 -25.43 -4.49 -20.23
N TYR A 7 -24.86 -4.96 -19.12
CA TYR A 7 -23.52 -4.57 -18.68
C TYR A 7 -22.44 -4.91 -19.73
N THR A 8 -22.51 -6.10 -20.31
CA THR A 8 -21.59 -6.52 -21.38
C THR A 8 -21.74 -5.67 -22.64
N LEU A 9 -22.99 -5.38 -23.03
CA LEU A 9 -23.28 -4.50 -24.16
C LEU A 9 -22.71 -3.09 -23.91
N GLY A 10 -22.85 -2.58 -22.69
CA GLY A 10 -22.25 -1.30 -22.27
C GLY A 10 -20.73 -1.28 -22.46
N TRP A 11 -20.04 -2.37 -22.08
CA TRP A 11 -18.61 -2.54 -22.35
C TRP A 11 -18.29 -2.49 -23.84
N ILE A 12 -19.03 -3.24 -24.67
CA ILE A 12 -18.84 -3.28 -26.12
C ILE A 12 -18.97 -1.88 -26.73
N LEU A 13 -20.04 -1.15 -26.36
CA LEU A 13 -20.28 0.22 -26.84
C LEU A 13 -19.21 1.21 -26.34
N ALA A 14 -18.65 0.99 -25.14
CA ALA A 14 -17.59 1.83 -24.59
C ALA A 14 -16.19 1.52 -25.17
N THR A 15 -15.99 0.36 -25.84
CA THR A 15 -14.68 -0.06 -26.37
C THR A 15 -13.97 1.00 -27.21
N PRO A 16 -14.63 1.65 -28.21
CA PRO A 16 -13.96 2.64 -29.05
C PRO A 16 -13.46 3.84 -28.23
N LEU A 17 -14.26 4.29 -27.27
CA LEU A 17 -13.89 5.38 -26.35
C LEU A 17 -12.75 4.97 -25.42
N ALA A 18 -12.77 3.73 -24.90
CA ALA A 18 -11.69 3.20 -24.07
C ALA A 18 -10.37 3.12 -24.85
N LEU A 19 -10.39 2.63 -26.08
CA LEU A 19 -9.22 2.57 -26.95
C LEU A 19 -8.71 3.97 -27.32
N ALA A 20 -9.59 4.90 -27.67
CA ALA A 20 -9.24 6.30 -27.93
C ALA A 20 -8.60 6.96 -26.70
N HIS A 21 -9.16 6.70 -25.51
CA HIS A 21 -8.60 7.19 -24.25
C HIS A 21 -7.20 6.61 -23.98
N LEU A 22 -6.98 5.31 -24.20
CA LEU A 22 -5.65 4.68 -24.06
C LEU A 22 -4.64 5.29 -25.05
N LEU A 23 -5.04 5.49 -26.31
CA LEU A 23 -4.19 6.11 -27.33
C LEU A 23 -3.84 7.55 -26.95
N TRP A 24 -4.82 8.35 -26.53
CA TRP A 24 -4.61 9.71 -26.06
C TRP A 24 -3.67 9.75 -24.84
N ARG A 25 -3.92 8.90 -23.84
CA ARG A 25 -3.08 8.82 -22.63
C ARG A 25 -1.66 8.33 -22.95
N SER A 26 -1.52 7.46 -23.95
CA SER A 26 -0.22 6.95 -24.41
C SER A 26 0.70 8.04 -24.99
N ARG A 27 0.16 9.21 -25.38
CA ARG A 27 0.96 10.36 -25.80
C ARG A 27 1.84 10.92 -24.66
N ARG A 28 1.35 10.84 -23.41
CA ARG A 28 2.08 11.27 -22.21
C ARG A 28 2.76 10.11 -21.47
N GLN A 29 2.22 8.90 -21.59
CA GLN A 29 2.75 7.71 -20.92
C GLN A 29 2.70 6.50 -21.87
N PRO A 30 3.75 6.27 -22.70
CA PRO A 30 3.77 5.27 -23.76
C PRO A 30 3.47 3.83 -23.31
N GLU A 31 3.63 3.51 -22.04
CA GLU A 31 3.37 2.19 -21.47
C GLU A 31 1.90 1.77 -21.59
N TYR A 32 0.95 2.71 -21.73
CA TYR A 32 -0.47 2.40 -21.94
C TYR A 32 -0.75 1.69 -23.27
N ARG A 33 0.12 1.84 -24.28
CA ARG A 33 -0.03 1.13 -25.57
C ARG A 33 0.73 -0.20 -25.62
N ARG A 34 1.52 -0.52 -24.58
CA ARG A 34 2.20 -1.81 -24.47
C ARG A 34 1.21 -2.86 -23.96
N HIS A 35 1.36 -4.11 -24.40
CA HIS A 35 0.54 -5.24 -23.96
C HIS A 35 -0.97 -5.05 -24.12
N LEU A 36 -1.42 -4.30 -25.14
CA LEU A 36 -2.86 -4.12 -25.41
C LEU A 36 -3.58 -5.46 -25.60
N GLY A 37 -2.92 -6.45 -26.19
CA GLY A 37 -3.45 -7.81 -26.34
C GLY A 37 -3.86 -8.44 -25.00
N GLU A 38 -3.06 -8.30 -23.94
CA GLU A 38 -3.37 -8.83 -22.60
C GLU A 38 -4.72 -8.29 -22.09
N ARG A 39 -5.01 -7.00 -22.35
CA ARG A 39 -6.26 -6.34 -21.93
C ARG A 39 -7.51 -6.88 -22.65
N PHE A 40 -7.33 -7.64 -23.73
CA PHE A 40 -8.41 -8.35 -24.45
C PHE A 40 -8.26 -9.88 -24.36
N GLY A 41 -7.46 -10.38 -23.40
CA GLY A 41 -7.30 -11.80 -23.14
C GLY A 41 -6.34 -12.51 -24.09
N ALA A 42 -5.50 -11.79 -24.83
CA ALA A 42 -4.41 -12.38 -25.59
C ALA A 42 -3.20 -12.59 -24.67
N HIS A 43 -3.16 -13.78 -24.04
CA HIS A 43 -2.03 -14.25 -23.26
C HIS A 43 -1.45 -15.50 -23.93
N PRO A 44 -0.12 -15.65 -23.96
CA PRO A 44 0.49 -16.91 -24.41
C PRO A 44 0.02 -18.04 -23.47
N PRO A 45 -0.42 -19.19 -24.00
CA PRO A 45 -0.70 -20.35 -23.18
C PRO A 45 0.55 -20.76 -22.42
N ARG A 46 0.38 -21.14 -21.15
CA ARG A 46 1.49 -21.67 -20.36
C ARG A 46 1.87 -23.07 -20.82
N ALA A 47 3.17 -23.29 -20.99
CA ALA A 47 3.75 -24.59 -21.29
C ALA A 47 4.01 -25.42 -20.02
N ASP A 48 4.21 -24.74 -18.89
CA ASP A 48 4.47 -25.35 -17.60
C ASP A 48 3.16 -25.70 -16.87
N LEU A 49 3.14 -26.87 -16.22
CA LEU A 49 1.99 -27.38 -15.48
C LEU A 49 2.10 -27.10 -13.97
N GLN A 50 2.97 -26.17 -13.56
CA GLN A 50 3.07 -25.81 -12.15
C GLN A 50 1.74 -25.20 -11.66
N PRO A 51 1.26 -25.61 -10.46
CA PRO A 51 0.12 -24.97 -9.83
C PRO A 51 0.33 -23.45 -9.74
N LEU A 52 -0.73 -22.68 -10.02
CA LEU A 52 -0.64 -21.22 -10.09
C LEU A 52 -1.75 -20.56 -9.28
N LEU A 53 -1.31 -19.73 -8.35
CA LEU A 53 -2.18 -18.83 -7.60
C LEU A 53 -2.24 -17.50 -8.34
N TRP A 54 -3.43 -16.96 -8.55
CA TRP A 54 -3.60 -15.67 -9.21
C TRP A 54 -4.00 -14.61 -8.20
N VAL A 55 -3.25 -13.52 -8.10
CA VAL A 55 -3.55 -12.34 -7.28
C VAL A 55 -3.82 -11.13 -8.17
N HIS A 56 -4.93 -10.44 -7.96
CA HIS A 56 -5.31 -9.23 -8.69
C HIS A 56 -5.25 -7.99 -7.80
N ALA A 57 -4.43 -7.01 -8.20
CA ALA A 57 -4.28 -5.72 -7.54
C ALA A 57 -4.32 -4.58 -8.58
N VAL A 58 -5.37 -3.75 -8.53
CA VAL A 58 -5.66 -2.78 -9.60
C VAL A 58 -4.71 -1.57 -9.57
N SER A 59 -4.33 -1.15 -8.36
CA SER A 59 -3.58 0.08 -8.09
C SER A 59 -2.22 -0.17 -7.43
N VAL A 60 -1.33 0.84 -7.42
CA VAL A 60 -0.05 0.76 -6.70
C VAL A 60 -0.25 0.52 -5.20
N GLY A 61 -1.31 1.11 -4.62
CA GLY A 61 -1.64 0.93 -3.20
C GLY A 61 -2.04 -0.52 -2.89
N GLU A 62 -2.85 -1.14 -3.75
CA GLU A 62 -3.20 -2.55 -3.62
C GLU A 62 -2.03 -3.48 -3.91
N THR A 63 -1.18 -3.16 -4.91
CA THR A 63 0.02 -3.96 -5.20
C THR A 63 0.92 -4.03 -3.95
N ARG A 64 1.08 -2.91 -3.24
CA ARG A 64 1.81 -2.88 -1.96
C ARG A 64 1.07 -3.65 -0.87
N ALA A 65 -0.25 -3.48 -0.75
CA ALA A 65 -1.05 -4.21 0.24
C ALA A 65 -1.06 -5.74 0.03
N ALA A 66 -0.90 -6.20 -1.21
CA ALA A 66 -0.81 -7.61 -1.57
C ALA A 66 0.58 -8.20 -1.28
N GLN A 67 1.59 -7.36 -1.01
CA GLN A 67 2.96 -7.82 -0.81
C GLN A 67 3.13 -8.90 0.27
N PRO A 68 2.65 -8.70 1.51
CA PRO A 68 2.78 -9.72 2.55
C PRO A 68 2.03 -11.00 2.16
N LEU A 69 0.87 -10.90 1.51
CA LEU A 69 0.12 -12.07 1.04
C LEU A 69 0.87 -12.87 -0.03
N VAL A 70 1.43 -12.22 -1.04
CA VAL A 70 2.22 -12.90 -2.09
C VAL A 70 3.45 -13.58 -1.49
N ALA A 71 4.18 -12.90 -0.61
CA ALA A 71 5.34 -13.48 0.07
C ALA A 71 4.95 -14.72 0.89
N ALA A 72 3.86 -14.64 1.64
CA ALA A 72 3.40 -15.73 2.49
C ALA A 72 2.83 -16.91 1.67
N LEU A 73 2.16 -16.67 0.54
CA LEU A 73 1.76 -17.71 -0.41
C LEU A 73 2.96 -18.46 -0.98
N LEU A 74 3.99 -17.72 -1.44
CA LEU A 74 5.22 -18.30 -2.00
C LEU A 74 6.01 -19.12 -0.98
N ALA A 75 5.96 -18.75 0.31
CA ALA A 75 6.60 -19.46 1.40
C ALA A 75 5.83 -20.73 1.79
N ARG A 76 4.50 -20.65 1.93
CA ARG A 76 3.65 -21.78 2.32
C ARG A 76 3.50 -22.83 1.19
N TYR A 77 3.52 -22.39 -0.06
CA TYR A 77 3.31 -23.23 -1.23
C TYR A 77 4.55 -23.18 -2.17
N PRO A 78 5.68 -23.82 -1.80
CA PRO A 78 6.94 -23.70 -2.53
C PRO A 78 6.88 -24.23 -3.97
N GLY A 79 5.99 -25.18 -4.26
CA GLY A 79 5.76 -25.72 -5.61
C GLY A 79 4.77 -24.93 -6.47
N HIS A 80 4.27 -23.78 -5.98
CA HIS A 80 3.36 -22.92 -6.74
C HIS A 80 4.08 -21.70 -7.32
N GLU A 81 3.65 -21.31 -8.51
CA GLU A 81 3.89 -19.97 -9.05
C GLU A 81 2.77 -19.01 -8.61
N VAL A 82 3.06 -17.71 -8.66
CA VAL A 82 2.05 -16.66 -8.45
C VAL A 82 1.96 -15.76 -9.69
N LEU A 83 0.76 -15.61 -10.23
CA LEU A 83 0.46 -14.59 -11.24
C LEU A 83 -0.09 -13.36 -10.54
N VAL A 84 0.60 -12.23 -10.65
CA VAL A 84 0.09 -10.94 -10.21
C VAL A 84 -0.45 -10.17 -11.41
N THR A 85 -1.70 -9.74 -11.35
CA THR A 85 -2.31 -8.94 -12.41
C THR A 85 -2.61 -7.52 -11.99
N HIS A 86 -2.50 -6.60 -12.95
CA HIS A 86 -2.72 -5.17 -12.76
C HIS A 86 -3.67 -4.62 -13.83
N MET A 87 -4.11 -3.37 -13.66
CA MET A 87 -4.83 -2.62 -14.71
C MET A 87 -4.06 -1.39 -15.21
N THR A 88 -3.07 -0.92 -14.45
CA THR A 88 -2.33 0.31 -14.73
C THR A 88 -0.83 0.04 -14.96
N PRO A 89 -0.15 0.80 -15.84
CA PRO A 89 1.29 0.68 -16.02
C PRO A 89 2.09 0.92 -14.74
N THR A 90 1.66 1.86 -13.91
CA THR A 90 2.29 2.14 -12.61
C THR A 90 2.12 0.99 -11.63
N GLY A 91 0.95 0.35 -11.60
CA GLY A 91 0.71 -0.86 -10.80
C GLY A 91 1.64 -2.01 -11.19
N ARG A 92 1.81 -2.25 -12.51
CA ARG A 92 2.73 -3.28 -13.05
C ARG A 92 4.20 -2.95 -12.80
N ALA A 93 4.61 -1.69 -12.94
CA ALA A 93 5.97 -1.28 -12.61
C ALA A 93 6.27 -1.46 -11.11
N ALA A 94 5.33 -1.09 -10.25
CA ALA A 94 5.44 -1.33 -8.81
C ALA A 94 5.51 -2.83 -8.47
N GLY A 95 4.69 -3.65 -9.14
CA GLY A 95 4.72 -5.11 -8.98
C GLY A 95 6.08 -5.69 -9.36
N ALA A 96 6.69 -5.22 -10.45
CA ALA A 96 8.02 -5.68 -10.88
C ALA A 96 9.12 -5.36 -9.87
N ALA A 97 9.06 -4.19 -9.23
CA ALA A 97 10.01 -3.81 -8.19
C ALA A 97 9.79 -4.58 -6.87
N LEU A 98 8.53 -4.85 -6.49
CA LEU A 98 8.18 -5.46 -5.22
C LEU A 98 8.28 -6.99 -5.22
N PHE A 99 8.05 -7.62 -6.38
CA PHE A 99 7.98 -9.08 -6.53
C PHE A 99 9.14 -9.63 -7.36
N ALA A 100 10.36 -9.34 -6.94
CA ALA A 100 11.59 -9.82 -7.59
C ALA A 100 11.83 -11.32 -7.27
N SER A 101 10.96 -12.18 -7.78
CA SER A 101 11.07 -13.64 -7.71
C SER A 101 10.75 -14.26 -9.06
N GLU A 102 11.55 -15.23 -9.49
CA GLU A 102 11.32 -15.96 -10.75
C GLU A 102 9.99 -16.72 -10.77
N ARG A 103 9.42 -17.01 -9.59
CA ARG A 103 8.11 -17.65 -9.43
C ARG A 103 6.93 -16.68 -9.52
N VAL A 104 7.19 -15.37 -9.66
CA VAL A 104 6.15 -14.36 -9.81
C VAL A 104 6.09 -13.86 -11.25
N ARG A 105 4.96 -14.12 -11.90
CA ARG A 105 4.66 -13.63 -13.25
C ARG A 105 3.74 -12.42 -13.16
N GLN A 106 3.81 -11.53 -14.16
CA GLN A 106 2.95 -10.36 -14.22
C GLN A 106 2.25 -10.21 -15.57
N ALA A 107 0.97 -9.82 -15.53
CA ALA A 107 0.16 -9.53 -16.70
C ALA A 107 -0.86 -8.42 -16.41
N TYR A 108 -1.48 -7.87 -17.45
CA TYR A 108 -2.73 -7.13 -17.28
C TYR A 108 -3.91 -8.10 -17.14
N LEU A 109 -4.81 -7.83 -16.20
CA LEU A 109 -6.12 -8.47 -16.22
C LEU A 109 -6.89 -7.96 -17.46
N PRO A 110 -7.55 -8.83 -18.25
CA PRO A 110 -8.40 -8.38 -19.33
C PRO A 110 -9.54 -7.48 -18.84
N TYR A 111 -10.00 -6.59 -19.71
CA TYR A 111 -11.28 -5.95 -19.52
C TYR A 111 -12.39 -6.98 -19.41
N ASP A 112 -13.47 -6.61 -18.72
CA ASP A 112 -14.53 -7.52 -18.28
C ASP A 112 -15.49 -7.96 -19.40
N TYR A 113 -14.94 -8.29 -20.57
CA TYR A 113 -15.63 -8.96 -21.65
C TYR A 113 -15.64 -10.47 -21.41
N PRO A 114 -16.78 -11.16 -21.61
CA PRO A 114 -16.86 -12.61 -21.44
C PRO A 114 -15.80 -13.38 -22.24
N PHE A 115 -15.51 -12.98 -23.49
CA PHE A 115 -14.51 -13.67 -24.30
C PHE A 115 -13.08 -13.46 -23.76
N ALA A 116 -12.75 -12.23 -23.34
CA ALA A 116 -11.40 -11.85 -22.93
C ALA A 116 -11.04 -12.54 -21.62
N VAL A 117 -11.95 -12.51 -20.64
CA VAL A 117 -11.76 -13.20 -19.37
C VAL A 117 -11.62 -14.71 -19.57
N ARG A 118 -12.49 -15.34 -20.36
CA ARG A 118 -12.41 -16.79 -20.58
C ARG A 118 -11.08 -17.19 -21.22
N ARG A 119 -10.57 -16.39 -22.16
CA ARG A 119 -9.23 -16.62 -22.75
C ARG A 119 -8.13 -16.49 -21.71
N PHE A 120 -8.19 -15.47 -20.84
CA PHE A 120 -7.24 -15.30 -19.73
C PHE A 120 -7.24 -16.51 -18.80
N LEU A 121 -8.41 -16.93 -18.29
CA LEU A 121 -8.52 -18.06 -17.37
C LEU A 121 -8.02 -19.37 -18.01
N ARG A 122 -8.28 -19.58 -19.30
CA ARG A 122 -7.79 -20.76 -20.03
C ARG A 122 -6.29 -20.76 -20.33
N ALA A 123 -5.72 -19.57 -20.56
CA ALA A 123 -4.29 -19.42 -20.82
C ALA A 123 -3.46 -19.64 -19.54
N TRP A 124 -3.92 -19.08 -18.42
CA TRP A 124 -3.20 -19.11 -17.15
C TRP A 124 -3.54 -20.30 -16.26
N ARG A 125 -4.77 -20.81 -16.35
CA ARG A 125 -5.30 -21.95 -15.57
C ARG A 125 -5.00 -21.85 -14.06
N PRO A 126 -5.35 -20.74 -13.38
CA PRO A 126 -5.09 -20.60 -11.96
C PRO A 126 -5.91 -21.64 -11.16
N CYS A 127 -5.31 -22.19 -10.10
CA CYS A 127 -6.03 -23.06 -9.16
C CYS A 127 -6.95 -22.26 -8.22
N LEU A 128 -6.64 -20.99 -8.00
CA LEU A 128 -7.41 -20.03 -7.21
C LEU A 128 -7.14 -18.61 -7.73
N GLY A 129 -8.18 -17.81 -7.88
CA GLY A 129 -8.08 -16.36 -8.06
C GLY A 129 -8.35 -15.61 -6.76
N ILE A 130 -7.50 -14.65 -6.44
CA ILE A 130 -7.52 -13.81 -5.25
C ILE A 130 -7.62 -12.38 -5.72
N VAL A 131 -8.74 -11.73 -5.44
CA VAL A 131 -9.01 -10.36 -5.87
C VAL A 131 -8.94 -9.44 -4.68
N MET A 132 -8.20 -8.34 -4.80
CA MET A 132 -7.96 -7.40 -3.70
C MET A 132 -9.05 -6.32 -3.61
N GLU A 133 -9.40 -5.94 -2.38
CA GLU A 133 -10.21 -4.77 -2.03
C GLU A 133 -11.63 -4.74 -2.65
N THR A 134 -11.85 -4.01 -3.75
CA THR A 134 -13.18 -3.67 -4.27
C THR A 134 -13.48 -4.22 -5.67
N GLU A 135 -12.57 -5.01 -6.24
CA GLU A 135 -12.57 -5.37 -7.66
C GLU A 135 -13.59 -6.48 -8.02
N LEU A 136 -14.89 -6.21 -7.85
CA LEU A 136 -15.96 -7.14 -8.21
C LEU A 136 -16.43 -6.95 -9.65
N TRP A 137 -16.01 -7.85 -10.53
CA TRP A 137 -16.26 -7.80 -11.97
C TRP A 137 -17.25 -8.91 -12.39
N PRO A 138 -18.48 -8.57 -12.83
CA PRO A 138 -19.53 -9.58 -13.04
C PRO A 138 -19.23 -10.64 -14.11
N ASN A 139 -18.57 -10.28 -15.20
CA ASN A 139 -18.20 -11.27 -16.23
C ASN A 139 -16.98 -12.09 -15.78
N LEU A 140 -16.07 -11.50 -15.02
CA LEU A 140 -14.93 -12.17 -14.41
C LEU A 140 -15.38 -13.32 -13.52
N VAL A 141 -16.28 -13.01 -12.60
CA VAL A 141 -16.79 -13.97 -11.62
C VAL A 141 -17.55 -15.11 -12.30
N GLU A 142 -18.41 -14.77 -13.26
CA GLU A 142 -19.16 -15.79 -13.98
C GLU A 142 -18.27 -16.67 -14.86
N ALA A 143 -17.25 -16.10 -15.51
CA ALA A 143 -16.30 -16.87 -16.31
C ALA A 143 -15.42 -17.77 -15.43
N ALA A 144 -15.01 -17.30 -14.24
CA ALA A 144 -14.26 -18.12 -13.29
C ALA A 144 -15.08 -19.33 -12.83
N ARG A 145 -16.35 -19.11 -12.43
CA ARG A 145 -17.29 -20.20 -12.12
C ARG A 145 -17.42 -21.18 -13.29
N ALA A 146 -17.59 -20.69 -14.51
CA ALA A 146 -17.77 -21.52 -15.70
C ALA A 146 -16.52 -22.33 -16.08
N GLU A 147 -15.31 -21.80 -15.89
CA GLU A 147 -14.06 -22.52 -16.13
C GLU A 147 -13.63 -23.38 -14.92
N GLY A 148 -14.36 -23.26 -13.80
CA GLY A 148 -14.15 -23.98 -12.55
C GLY A 148 -13.01 -23.43 -11.71
N VAL A 149 -12.70 -22.14 -11.82
CA VAL A 149 -11.68 -21.45 -11.01
C VAL A 149 -12.37 -20.82 -9.80
N PRO A 150 -12.04 -21.22 -8.56
CA PRO A 150 -12.57 -20.55 -7.37
C PRO A 150 -12.03 -19.11 -7.29
N LEU A 151 -12.85 -18.20 -6.80
CA LEU A 151 -12.49 -16.80 -6.56
C LEU A 151 -12.74 -16.38 -5.12
N ALA A 152 -11.71 -15.78 -4.52
CA ALA A 152 -11.78 -15.12 -3.24
C ALA A 152 -11.65 -13.59 -3.40
N LEU A 153 -12.54 -12.82 -2.78
CA LEU A 153 -12.34 -11.39 -2.56
C LEU A 153 -11.71 -11.20 -1.19
N VAL A 154 -10.47 -10.73 -1.14
CA VAL A 154 -9.69 -10.60 0.09
C VAL A 154 -9.37 -9.15 0.39
N ASN A 155 -9.11 -8.87 1.67
CA ASN A 155 -8.92 -7.50 2.14
C ASN A 155 -10.10 -6.62 1.69
N ALA A 156 -11.33 -7.15 1.71
CA ALA A 156 -12.49 -6.55 1.09
C ALA A 156 -12.89 -5.27 1.83
N ARG A 157 -13.03 -4.20 1.06
CA ARG A 157 -13.43 -2.87 1.56
C ARG A 157 -14.67 -2.42 0.82
N LEU A 158 -15.60 -1.78 1.51
CA LEU A 158 -16.79 -1.23 0.87
C LEU A 158 -17.17 0.10 1.52
N SER A 159 -16.93 1.20 0.79
CA SER A 159 -17.36 2.53 1.24
C SER A 159 -18.88 2.68 1.20
N GLU A 160 -19.42 3.63 1.95
CA GLU A 160 -20.85 3.98 1.92
C GLU A 160 -21.30 4.39 0.50
N ARG A 161 -20.45 5.11 -0.23
CA ARG A 161 -20.71 5.46 -1.64
C ARG A 161 -20.78 4.23 -2.53
N SER A 162 -19.88 3.26 -2.32
CA SER A 162 -19.84 2.01 -3.08
C SER A 162 -21.04 1.12 -2.75
N LEU A 163 -21.48 1.07 -1.49
CA LEU A 163 -22.70 0.39 -1.07
C LEU A 163 -23.92 0.94 -1.82
N ARG A 164 -24.15 2.26 -1.80
CA ARG A 164 -25.27 2.88 -2.53
C ARG A 164 -25.26 2.54 -4.03
N LYS A 165 -24.08 2.57 -4.66
CA LYS A 165 -23.92 2.13 -6.05
C LYS A 165 -24.25 0.65 -6.21
N GLY A 166 -23.72 -0.21 -5.35
CA GLY A 166 -23.98 -1.66 -5.38
C GLY A 166 -25.46 -2.00 -5.22
N GLN A 167 -26.18 -1.28 -4.36
CA GLN A 167 -27.63 -1.42 -4.18
C GLN A 167 -28.40 -0.98 -5.44
N ARG A 168 -28.02 0.15 -6.04
CA ARG A 168 -28.62 0.63 -7.31
C ARG A 168 -28.45 -0.37 -8.45
N TRP A 169 -27.31 -1.08 -8.49
CA TRP A 169 -27.00 -2.11 -9.49
C TRP A 169 -27.12 -3.53 -8.92
N SER A 170 -28.02 -3.75 -7.97
CA SER A 170 -28.14 -5.01 -7.21
C SER A 170 -28.37 -6.23 -8.10
N ALA A 171 -29.13 -6.11 -9.19
CA ALA A 171 -29.36 -7.19 -10.14
C ALA A 171 -28.08 -7.69 -10.86
N LEU A 172 -27.01 -6.90 -10.83
CA LEU A 172 -25.69 -7.23 -11.36
C LEU A 172 -24.71 -7.64 -10.25
N ILE A 173 -24.69 -6.86 -9.17
CA ILE A 173 -23.70 -6.99 -8.09
C ILE A 173 -24.01 -8.14 -7.15
N ARG A 174 -25.28 -8.33 -6.74
CA ARG A 174 -25.63 -9.41 -5.78
C ARG A 174 -25.32 -10.80 -6.34
N PRO A 175 -25.66 -11.14 -7.60
CA PRO A 175 -25.30 -12.45 -8.16
C PRO A 175 -23.78 -12.66 -8.25
N ALA A 176 -23.03 -11.61 -8.63
CA ALA A 176 -21.57 -11.69 -8.71
C ALA A 176 -20.96 -11.93 -7.31
N LEU A 177 -21.39 -11.16 -6.31
CA LEU A 177 -20.89 -11.30 -4.94
C LEU A 177 -21.26 -12.67 -4.33
N ALA A 178 -22.46 -13.18 -4.62
CA ALA A 178 -22.91 -14.50 -4.16
C ALA A 178 -22.14 -15.66 -4.82
N THR A 179 -21.59 -15.45 -6.02
CA THR A 179 -20.85 -16.47 -6.77
C THR A 179 -19.41 -16.65 -6.27
N LEU A 180 -18.86 -15.67 -5.56
CA LEU A 180 -17.52 -15.81 -4.97
C LEU A 180 -17.49 -16.95 -3.96
N ASP A 181 -16.41 -17.73 -3.98
CA ASP A 181 -16.22 -18.83 -3.03
C ASP A 181 -15.95 -18.28 -1.62
N LEU A 182 -15.19 -17.19 -1.53
CA LEU A 182 -14.80 -16.58 -0.26
C LEU A 182 -14.80 -15.04 -0.33
N VAL A 183 -15.24 -14.39 0.76
CA VAL A 183 -15.22 -12.93 0.91
C VAL A 183 -14.71 -12.58 2.30
N LEU A 184 -13.53 -11.95 2.38
CA LEU A 184 -12.84 -11.64 3.64
C LEU A 184 -12.74 -10.13 3.81
N ALA A 185 -13.46 -9.58 4.77
CA ALA A 185 -13.52 -8.13 5.01
C ALA A 185 -12.36 -7.62 5.87
N GLN A 186 -12.01 -6.35 5.65
CA GLN A 186 -11.03 -5.64 6.47
C GLN A 186 -11.57 -5.31 7.86
N THR A 187 -12.83 -4.87 7.92
CA THR A 187 -13.47 -4.39 9.15
C THR A 187 -14.89 -4.91 9.28
N GLU A 188 -15.44 -4.81 10.48
CA GLU A 188 -16.86 -5.11 10.70
C GLU A 188 -17.78 -4.13 9.95
N ALA A 189 -17.36 -2.87 9.76
CA ALA A 189 -18.13 -1.93 8.95
C ALA A 189 -18.20 -2.37 7.48
N ASP A 190 -17.09 -2.86 6.92
CA ASP A 190 -17.07 -3.42 5.56
C ASP A 190 -17.91 -4.70 5.48
N ALA A 191 -17.77 -5.61 6.45
CA ALA A 191 -18.55 -6.84 6.50
C ALA A 191 -20.06 -6.57 6.56
N ARG A 192 -20.51 -5.64 7.41
CA ARG A 192 -21.92 -5.23 7.48
C ARG A 192 -22.42 -4.71 6.12
N ARG A 193 -21.66 -3.87 5.43
CA ARG A 193 -22.07 -3.34 4.12
C ARG A 193 -22.07 -4.43 3.04
N LEU A 194 -21.13 -5.37 3.07
CA LEU A 194 -21.11 -6.54 2.17
C LEU A 194 -22.31 -7.47 2.42
N ARG A 195 -22.70 -7.66 3.69
CA ARG A 195 -23.94 -8.38 4.06
C ARG A 195 -25.19 -7.70 3.53
N GLN A 196 -25.26 -6.37 3.58
CA GLN A 196 -26.35 -5.60 2.96
C GLN A 196 -26.41 -5.74 1.42
N LEU A 197 -25.27 -6.02 0.77
CA LEU A 197 -25.20 -6.38 -0.65
C LEU A 197 -25.49 -7.86 -0.93
N GLY A 198 -25.87 -8.66 0.07
CA GLY A 198 -26.37 -10.01 -0.12
C GLY A 198 -25.37 -11.14 0.09
N ARG A 199 -24.18 -10.88 0.63
CA ARG A 199 -23.25 -11.93 1.06
C ARG A 199 -23.40 -12.20 2.56
N ALA A 200 -23.97 -13.34 2.94
CA ALA A 200 -24.20 -13.65 4.36
C ALA A 200 -22.90 -13.89 5.14
N ASP A 201 -22.04 -14.78 4.62
CA ASP A 201 -20.78 -15.13 5.24
C ASP A 201 -19.64 -14.22 4.77
N VAL A 202 -19.22 -13.34 5.68
CA VAL A 202 -18.13 -12.36 5.49
C VAL A 202 -17.33 -12.28 6.78
N PRO A 203 -16.32 -13.15 6.96
CA PRO A 203 -15.39 -13.06 8.08
C PRO A 203 -14.57 -11.78 8.03
N VAL A 204 -14.25 -11.22 9.19
CA VAL A 204 -13.38 -10.04 9.32
C VAL A 204 -12.00 -10.51 9.72
N LEU A 205 -11.03 -10.40 8.80
CA LEU A 205 -9.67 -10.88 9.04
C LEU A 205 -8.65 -9.76 9.27
N GLY A 206 -9.09 -8.49 9.21
CA GLY A 206 -8.21 -7.34 9.35
C GLY A 206 -7.65 -6.86 8.01
N ASN A 207 -6.83 -5.81 8.06
CA ASN A 207 -6.31 -5.15 6.88
C ASN A 207 -4.86 -5.56 6.63
N LEU A 208 -4.58 -6.13 5.45
CA LEU A 208 -3.25 -6.62 5.07
C LEU A 208 -2.17 -5.53 5.10
N LYS A 209 -2.53 -4.24 5.03
CA LYS A 209 -1.58 -3.12 5.13
C LYS A 209 -0.89 -3.03 6.49
N PHE A 210 -1.43 -3.67 7.53
CA PHE A 210 -0.83 -3.74 8.87
C PHE A 210 0.21 -4.85 9.03
N ASP A 211 0.27 -5.82 8.13
CA ASP A 211 1.32 -6.83 8.10
C ASP A 211 2.55 -6.28 7.40
N VAL A 212 3.14 -5.24 8.00
CA VAL A 212 4.41 -4.68 7.57
C VAL A 212 5.46 -5.79 7.60
N ILE A 213 6.10 -6.03 6.46
CA ILE A 213 7.21 -6.98 6.37
C ILE A 213 8.37 -6.38 7.17
N ALA A 214 8.82 -7.11 8.19
CA ALA A 214 9.96 -6.70 8.99
C ALA A 214 11.18 -6.47 8.09
N ALA A 215 11.92 -5.40 8.34
CA ALA A 215 13.14 -5.08 7.61
C ALA A 215 14.32 -4.95 8.59
N PRO A 216 14.77 -6.04 9.23
CA PRO A 216 15.73 -5.97 10.34
C PRO A 216 17.04 -5.26 9.96
N ALA A 217 17.48 -5.43 8.71
CA ALA A 217 18.67 -4.76 8.19
C ALA A 217 18.51 -3.23 8.13
N LEU A 218 17.33 -2.74 7.72
CA LEU A 218 17.03 -1.30 7.66
C LEU A 218 16.76 -0.73 9.05
N GLU A 219 16.09 -1.47 9.92
CA GLU A 219 15.90 -1.08 11.32
C GLU A 219 17.25 -0.94 12.03
N ALA A 220 18.14 -1.94 11.88
CA ALA A 220 19.50 -1.88 12.40
C ALA A 220 20.31 -0.71 11.81
N LEU A 221 20.13 -0.41 10.53
CA LEU A 221 20.73 0.76 9.88
C LEU A 221 20.26 2.08 10.51
N GLY A 222 18.96 2.23 10.73
CA GLY A 222 18.40 3.41 11.39
C GLY A 222 18.88 3.58 12.83
N HIS A 223 19.03 2.49 13.58
CA HIS A 223 19.64 2.53 14.91
C HIS A 223 21.11 2.97 14.89
N ARG A 224 21.88 2.57 13.87
CA ARG A 224 23.26 3.08 13.69
C ARG A 224 23.27 4.56 13.36
N TRP A 225 22.38 5.04 12.48
CA TRP A 225 22.22 6.48 12.23
C TRP A 225 21.87 7.24 13.50
N ARG A 226 20.98 6.69 14.33
CA ARG A 226 20.61 7.30 15.61
C ARG A 226 21.82 7.43 16.53
N ALA A 227 22.60 6.36 16.69
CA ALA A 227 23.80 6.35 17.53
C ALA A 227 24.88 7.34 17.05
N GLY A 228 25.06 7.49 15.73
CA GLY A 228 26.03 8.42 15.15
C GLY A 228 25.50 9.86 15.06
N TRP A 229 24.44 10.07 14.28
CA TRP A 229 23.96 11.41 13.89
C TRP A 229 23.38 12.20 15.05
N LEU A 230 22.76 11.51 16.01
CA LEU A 230 22.18 12.15 17.19
C LEU A 230 23.15 12.13 18.39
N ALA A 231 24.41 11.73 18.20
CA ALA A 231 25.39 11.69 19.28
C ALA A 231 25.59 13.06 19.95
N GLY A 232 25.52 13.05 21.27
CA GLY A 232 25.73 14.19 22.16
C GLY A 232 24.46 14.77 22.75
N GLN A 233 24.65 15.82 23.56
CA GLN A 233 23.59 16.44 24.34
C GLN A 233 23.34 17.86 23.88
N ARG A 234 22.06 18.23 23.85
CA ARG A 234 21.60 19.61 23.70
C ARG A 234 22.13 20.48 24.85
N SER A 235 22.03 21.80 24.70
CA SER A 235 22.40 22.77 25.73
C SER A 235 21.60 22.64 27.03
N ASP A 236 20.42 22.02 27.00
CA ASP A 236 19.56 21.73 28.16
C ASP A 236 19.86 20.37 28.82
N GLY A 237 20.92 19.68 28.40
CA GLY A 237 21.33 18.37 28.94
C GLY A 237 20.55 17.17 28.39
N LEU A 238 19.53 17.41 27.57
CA LEU A 238 18.73 16.35 26.94
C LEU A 238 19.47 15.74 25.73
N PRO A 239 19.17 14.47 25.37
CA PRO A 239 19.67 13.90 24.13
C PRO A 239 19.15 14.68 22.92
N ARG A 240 19.87 14.60 21.80
CA ARG A 240 19.38 15.16 20.55
C ARG A 240 18.27 14.28 19.99
N PHE A 241 17.09 14.88 19.74
CA PHE A 241 15.95 14.19 19.13
C PHE A 241 15.88 14.40 17.61
N CYS A 242 15.17 13.52 16.92
CA CYS A 242 14.88 13.62 15.49
C CYS A 242 13.36 13.68 15.25
N VAL A 243 12.88 14.72 14.56
CA VAL A 243 11.54 14.79 14.01
C VAL A 243 11.63 14.47 12.52
N LEU A 244 10.87 13.48 12.07
CA LEU A 244 10.85 13.04 10.67
C LEU A 244 9.62 13.59 9.94
N ALA A 245 9.81 14.37 8.88
CA ALA A 245 8.81 14.63 7.87
C ALA A 245 8.89 13.53 6.79
N ALA A 246 8.03 12.51 6.94
CA ALA A 246 8.10 11.28 6.16
C ALA A 246 7.30 11.38 4.86
N SER A 247 7.93 11.13 3.71
CA SER A 247 7.27 11.10 2.40
C SER A 247 6.52 12.41 2.04
N THR A 248 7.17 13.55 2.27
CA THR A 248 6.60 14.88 1.98
C THR A 248 6.25 15.06 0.50
N ARG A 249 5.24 15.89 0.24
CA ARG A 249 4.83 16.27 -1.12
C ARG A 249 5.02 17.75 -1.37
N GLU A 250 4.98 18.10 -2.65
CA GLU A 250 5.18 19.46 -3.15
C GLU A 250 4.38 20.50 -2.37
N GLY A 251 5.08 21.54 -1.93
CA GLY A 251 4.54 22.61 -1.08
C GLY A 251 4.59 22.34 0.42
N GLU A 252 4.57 21.08 0.88
CA GLU A 252 4.61 20.78 2.32
C GLU A 252 5.99 21.07 2.94
N GLU A 253 7.08 20.87 2.19
CA GLU A 253 8.44 21.08 2.71
C GLU A 253 8.67 22.53 3.12
N ALA A 254 8.18 23.48 2.32
CA ALA A 254 8.26 24.92 2.63
C ALA A 254 7.53 25.25 3.93
N LEU A 255 6.28 24.79 4.05
CA LEU A 255 5.44 25.02 5.22
C LEU A 255 6.06 24.43 6.50
N LEU A 256 6.64 23.24 6.39
CA LEU A 256 7.31 22.56 7.50
C LEU A 256 8.58 23.30 7.93
N LEU A 257 9.41 23.74 7.00
CA LEU A 257 10.63 24.50 7.32
C LEU A 257 10.32 25.86 7.95
N ASP A 258 9.30 26.55 7.44
CA ASP A 258 8.85 27.84 7.98
C ASP A 258 8.28 27.68 9.41
N ALA A 259 7.47 26.64 9.62
CA ALA A 259 6.97 26.27 10.94
C ALA A 259 8.10 25.85 11.91
N TRP A 260 9.10 25.12 11.41
CA TRP A 260 10.28 24.70 12.17
C TRP A 260 11.11 25.90 12.62
N ALA A 261 11.34 26.87 11.74
CA ALA A 261 12.01 28.13 12.07
C ALA A 261 11.23 28.93 13.13
N ALA A 262 9.90 29.01 13.00
CA ALA A 262 9.06 29.75 13.93
C ALA A 262 9.05 29.14 15.34
N GLN A 263 9.07 27.80 15.45
CA GLN A 263 9.08 27.10 16.73
C GLN A 263 10.45 27.09 17.40
N LEU A 264 11.53 26.93 16.61
CA LEU A 264 12.88 27.00 17.12
C LEU A 264 13.35 28.46 17.17
N ARG A 265 13.11 29.13 18.30
CA ARG A 265 13.65 30.48 18.55
C ARG A 265 15.20 30.51 18.40
N PRO A 266 15.82 31.66 18.09
CA PRO A 266 17.28 31.77 17.95
C PRO A 266 18.11 31.14 19.08
N PRO A 267 17.73 31.20 20.38
CA PRO A 267 18.47 30.53 21.46
C PRO A 267 18.49 29.01 21.34
N ALA A 268 17.41 28.39 20.84
CA ALA A 268 17.35 26.95 20.62
C ALA A 268 18.14 26.52 19.37
N LEU A 269 18.19 27.38 18.35
CA LEU A 269 19.03 27.19 17.15
C LEU A 269 20.52 27.38 17.43
N ALA A 270 20.87 28.24 18.39
CA ALA A 270 22.24 28.49 18.83
C ALA A 270 22.80 27.37 19.75
N SER A 271 21.97 26.40 20.15
CA SER A 271 22.45 25.17 20.81
C SER A 271 23.49 24.47 19.93
N ARG A 272 24.49 23.87 20.57
CA ARG A 272 25.49 23.05 19.86
C ARG A 272 24.83 21.88 19.12
N PHE A 273 23.68 21.38 19.60
CA PHE A 273 22.93 20.25 19.04
C PHE A 273 21.42 20.48 19.09
N PRO A 274 20.81 21.30 18.22
CA PRO A 274 19.35 21.45 18.17
C PRO A 274 18.67 20.15 17.72
N PRO A 275 17.34 19.97 17.92
CA PRO A 275 16.64 18.80 17.40
C PRO A 275 16.87 18.72 15.88
N LEU A 276 17.07 17.51 15.37
CA LEU A 276 17.25 17.27 13.96
C LEU A 276 15.89 17.22 13.27
N LEU A 277 15.73 17.94 12.16
CA LEU A 277 14.62 17.72 11.24
C LEU A 277 15.09 16.83 10.09
N ALA A 278 14.53 15.64 9.95
CA ALA A 278 14.72 14.81 8.78
C ALA A 278 13.56 15.03 7.79
N ILE A 279 13.85 15.36 6.54
CA ILE A 279 12.83 15.50 5.48
C ILE A 279 13.09 14.44 4.42
N VAL A 280 12.10 13.60 4.14
CA VAL A 280 12.20 12.57 3.10
C VAL A 280 11.12 12.83 2.04
N PRO A 281 11.46 13.42 0.89
CA PRO A 281 10.48 13.66 -0.17
C PRO A 281 9.94 12.37 -0.76
N ARG A 282 8.66 12.35 -1.12
CA ARG A 282 8.01 11.18 -1.74
C ARG A 282 8.60 10.81 -3.11
N HIS A 283 9.17 11.81 -3.79
CA HIS A 283 9.46 11.79 -5.22
C HIS A 283 10.94 12.11 -5.48
N PRO A 284 11.75 11.16 -5.97
CA PRO A 284 13.19 11.34 -6.17
C PRO A 284 13.58 12.54 -7.05
N GLN A 285 12.76 12.84 -8.05
CA GLN A 285 13.00 13.96 -8.96
C GLN A 285 12.97 15.34 -8.26
N ARG A 286 12.53 15.40 -7.00
CA ARG A 286 12.47 16.64 -6.20
C ARG A 286 13.60 16.75 -5.17
N PHE A 287 14.53 15.81 -5.09
CA PHE A 287 15.59 15.87 -4.08
C PHE A 287 16.43 17.15 -4.19
N ASP A 288 16.84 17.54 -5.38
CA ASP A 288 17.62 18.78 -5.58
C ASP A 288 16.80 20.04 -5.32
N GLU A 289 15.53 20.05 -5.71
CA GLU A 289 14.59 21.15 -5.44
C GLU A 289 14.43 21.37 -3.92
N VAL A 290 14.21 20.28 -3.16
CA VAL A 290 14.02 20.35 -1.70
C VAL A 290 15.34 20.71 -1.01
N ALA A 291 16.49 20.24 -1.50
CA ALA A 291 17.79 20.68 -0.99
C ALA A 291 17.97 22.20 -1.12
N ALA A 292 17.72 22.75 -2.31
CA ALA A 292 17.80 24.18 -2.56
C ALA A 292 16.82 24.98 -1.68
N LEU A 293 15.61 24.45 -1.46
CA LEU A 293 14.61 25.05 -0.57
C LEU A 293 15.08 25.14 0.89
N ILE A 294 15.77 24.11 1.38
CA ILE A 294 16.34 24.07 2.74
C ILE A 294 17.47 25.09 2.87
N GLU A 295 18.40 25.11 1.92
CA GLU A 295 19.55 26.02 1.90
C GLU A 295 19.12 27.48 1.76
N ALA A 296 18.13 27.78 0.92
CA ALA A 296 17.58 29.12 0.74
C ALA A 296 16.96 29.71 2.03
N ARG A 297 16.58 28.86 2.99
CA ARG A 297 16.09 29.25 4.32
C ARG A 297 17.20 29.34 5.37
N GLY A 298 18.46 29.19 4.97
CA GLY A 298 19.63 29.32 5.84
C GLY A 298 19.87 28.12 6.76
N TRP A 299 19.21 26.99 6.52
CA TRP A 299 19.43 25.79 7.33
C TRP A 299 20.72 25.09 6.93
N ARG A 300 21.50 24.65 7.93
CA ARG A 300 22.62 23.75 7.68
C ARG A 300 22.09 22.38 7.24
N LEU A 301 22.18 22.10 5.95
CA LEU A 301 21.72 20.86 5.32
C LEU A 301 22.82 19.79 5.30
N ALA A 302 22.43 18.54 5.51
CA ALA A 302 23.17 17.38 5.01
C ALA A 302 22.26 16.48 4.18
N ARG A 303 22.81 15.88 3.12
CA ARG A 303 22.12 14.88 2.33
C ARG A 303 22.40 13.50 2.91
N ARG A 304 21.40 12.64 2.99
CA ARG A 304 21.54 11.26 3.48
C ARG A 304 22.64 10.52 2.73
N SER A 305 22.67 10.63 1.41
CA SER A 305 23.63 9.95 0.54
C SER A 305 25.10 10.30 0.83
N SER A 306 25.38 11.47 1.41
CA SER A 306 26.73 11.90 1.79
C SER A 306 27.06 11.68 3.28
N LEU A 307 26.11 11.19 4.08
CA LEU A 307 26.33 10.93 5.50
C LEU A 307 26.83 9.49 5.76
N ALA A 308 27.93 9.35 6.48
CA ALA A 308 28.35 8.07 7.03
C ALA A 308 27.47 7.66 8.23
N GLU A 309 27.29 6.37 8.48
CA GLU A 309 26.38 5.85 9.52
C GLU A 309 26.83 6.21 10.94
N GLY A 310 28.14 6.17 11.21
CA GLY A 310 28.72 6.39 12.53
C GLY A 310 29.26 7.80 12.79
N GLN A 311 29.16 8.71 11.82
CA GLN A 311 29.65 10.06 12.03
C GLN A 311 28.64 10.88 12.82
N ARG A 312 29.13 11.86 13.57
CA ARG A 312 28.27 12.89 14.13
C ARG A 312 27.72 13.75 13.01
N CYS A 313 26.42 14.03 13.04
CA CYS A 313 25.79 14.93 12.09
C CYS A 313 25.62 16.30 12.75
N ASP A 314 26.32 17.34 12.29
CA ASP A 314 26.08 18.68 12.82
C ASP A 314 24.91 19.38 12.10
N ALA A 315 24.42 18.88 10.97
CA ALA A 315 23.34 19.50 10.20
C ALA A 315 22.06 19.72 11.03
N GLN A 316 21.35 20.82 10.80
CA GLN A 316 20.05 21.10 11.42
C GLN A 316 18.92 20.37 10.69
N VAL A 317 19.09 20.18 9.37
CA VAL A 317 18.17 19.44 8.52
C VAL A 317 18.93 18.35 7.79
N VAL A 318 18.40 17.14 7.78
CA VAL A 318 18.88 16.05 6.92
C VAL A 318 17.84 15.76 5.85
N LEU A 319 18.26 15.76 4.59
CA LEU A 319 17.43 15.38 3.46
C LEU A 319 17.63 13.90 3.13
N GLY A 320 16.57 13.12 3.14
CA GLY A 320 16.55 11.77 2.58
C GLY A 320 16.49 11.82 1.06
N ASP A 321 17.65 11.69 0.40
CA ASP A 321 17.82 11.74 -1.06
C ASP A 321 18.12 10.37 -1.67
N SER A 322 17.65 9.31 -1.01
CA SER A 322 17.82 7.91 -1.40
C SER A 322 16.52 7.13 -1.17
N MET A 323 16.31 6.10 -1.99
CA MET A 323 15.07 5.34 -2.02
C MET A 323 15.18 4.03 -1.24
N GLY A 324 14.07 3.60 -0.65
CA GLY A 324 13.96 2.28 -0.01
C GLY A 324 14.41 2.21 1.46
N GLU A 325 14.71 3.35 2.08
CA GLU A 325 15.26 3.39 3.45
C GLU A 325 14.25 3.85 4.52
N MET A 326 12.95 3.91 4.23
CA MET A 326 11.93 4.46 5.16
C MET A 326 11.93 3.77 6.54
N ALA A 327 12.14 2.46 6.60
CA ALA A 327 12.24 1.74 7.88
C ALA A 327 13.43 2.23 8.73
N ALA A 328 14.57 2.58 8.10
CA ALA A 328 15.71 3.17 8.78
C ALA A 328 15.39 4.59 9.28
N TRP A 329 14.66 5.39 8.49
CA TRP A 329 14.19 6.71 8.91
C TRP A 329 13.26 6.64 10.13
N TYR A 330 12.34 5.68 10.17
CA TYR A 330 11.48 5.50 11.34
C TYR A 330 12.27 5.03 12.56
N ALA A 331 13.22 4.09 12.42
CA ALA A 331 14.09 3.66 13.52
C ALA A 331 15.03 4.77 14.05
N LEU A 332 15.28 5.83 13.27
CA LEU A 332 15.99 7.04 13.69
C LEU A 332 15.10 8.01 14.49
N ALA A 333 13.82 8.13 14.11
CA ALA A 333 12.93 9.21 14.52
C ALA A 333 12.35 9.05 15.94
N ASP A 334 12.11 10.18 16.61
CA ASP A 334 11.41 10.26 17.89
C ASP A 334 9.93 10.65 17.74
N ALA A 335 9.58 11.26 16.59
CA ALA A 335 8.22 11.52 16.13
C ALA A 335 8.21 11.68 14.61
N ALA A 336 7.09 11.36 13.96
CA ALA A 336 6.94 11.46 12.51
C ALA A 336 5.72 12.30 12.11
N ILE A 337 5.94 13.31 11.27
CA ILE A 337 4.90 14.02 10.52
C ILE A 337 4.75 13.32 9.18
N ILE A 338 3.56 12.75 8.91
CA ILE A 338 3.31 11.98 7.70
C ILE A 338 2.96 12.94 6.56
N GLY A 339 3.77 12.94 5.50
CA GLY A 339 3.57 13.76 4.32
C GLY A 339 2.32 13.41 3.51
N GLY A 340 2.00 14.27 2.55
CA GLY A 340 0.78 14.28 1.76
C GLY A 340 -0.49 14.55 2.57
N SER A 341 -0.38 14.84 3.87
CA SER A 341 -1.51 15.00 4.78
C SER A 341 -1.77 16.45 5.18
N LEU A 342 -0.77 17.34 5.06
CA LEU A 342 -0.91 18.78 5.35
C LEU A 342 -1.55 19.52 4.16
N LEU A 343 -1.32 19.02 2.95
CA LEU A 343 -1.95 19.46 1.71
C LEU A 343 -2.86 18.35 1.14
N PRO A 344 -3.80 18.65 0.23
CA PRO A 344 -4.88 17.73 -0.19
C PRO A 344 -4.41 16.59 -1.12
N TYR A 345 -3.39 15.85 -0.71
CA TYR A 345 -2.84 14.70 -1.44
C TYR A 345 -3.29 13.35 -0.87
N GLY A 346 -3.96 13.35 0.30
CA GLY A 346 -4.63 12.19 0.89
C GLY A 346 -3.81 11.37 1.88
N GLY A 347 -2.63 11.84 2.27
CA GLY A 347 -1.75 11.22 3.25
C GLY A 347 -0.91 10.07 2.67
N GLN A 348 0.23 9.82 3.31
CA GLN A 348 1.10 8.67 3.07
C GLN A 348 0.94 7.62 4.18
N ASN A 349 1.72 6.55 4.09
CA ASN A 349 1.60 5.39 4.97
C ASN A 349 2.10 5.69 6.39
N LEU A 350 1.17 5.85 7.35
CA LEU A 350 1.51 5.97 8.77
C LEU A 350 1.84 4.63 9.46
N ILE A 351 1.41 3.51 8.88
CA ILE A 351 1.44 2.21 9.56
C ILE A 351 2.88 1.76 9.83
N GLU A 352 3.81 2.03 8.91
CA GLU A 352 5.24 1.76 9.09
C GLU A 352 5.84 2.56 10.25
N ALA A 353 5.40 3.82 10.44
CA ALA A 353 5.82 4.64 11.57
C ALA A 353 5.34 4.02 12.88
N CYS A 354 4.05 3.65 12.94
CA CYS A 354 3.49 3.04 14.14
C CYS A 354 4.16 1.68 14.44
N ALA A 355 4.49 0.90 13.40
CA ALA A 355 5.13 -0.41 13.55
C ALA A 355 6.57 -0.30 14.09
N ALA A 356 7.23 0.83 13.88
CA ALA A 356 8.51 1.17 14.46
C ALA A 356 8.40 1.84 15.85
N GLY A 357 7.19 1.96 16.41
CA GLY A 357 6.94 2.62 17.69
C GLY A 357 7.11 4.15 17.62
N VAL A 358 6.99 4.76 16.45
CA VAL A 358 7.17 6.21 16.29
C VAL A 358 5.82 6.92 16.48
N PRO A 359 5.70 7.87 17.41
CA PRO A 359 4.52 8.74 17.54
C PRO A 359 4.21 9.48 16.23
N VAL A 360 2.94 9.48 15.82
CA VAL A 360 2.51 9.97 14.50
C VAL A 360 1.77 11.31 14.60
N ILE A 361 2.07 12.22 13.67
CA ILE A 361 1.34 13.45 13.43
C ILE A 361 0.87 13.47 11.98
N VAL A 362 -0.40 13.79 11.76
CA VAL A 362 -1.02 13.89 10.42
C VAL A 362 -1.78 15.20 10.27
N GLY A 363 -1.77 15.77 9.06
CA GLY A 363 -2.62 16.88 8.70
C GLY A 363 -4.07 16.46 8.40
N PRO A 364 -4.91 17.39 7.90
CA PRO A 364 -6.34 17.16 7.72
C PRO A 364 -6.70 16.26 6.52
N HIS A 365 -5.73 15.95 5.64
CA HIS A 365 -6.00 15.27 4.37
C HIS A 365 -5.50 13.83 4.36
N THR A 366 -6.28 12.91 4.93
CA THR A 366 -5.85 11.51 5.14
C THR A 366 -6.64 10.48 4.34
N PHE A 367 -7.40 10.88 3.31
CA PHE A 367 -8.37 10.00 2.63
C PHE A 367 -7.81 8.68 2.06
N ASN A 368 -6.50 8.56 1.77
CA ASN A 368 -5.88 7.30 1.33
C ASN A 368 -5.73 6.30 2.48
N PHE A 369 -5.56 6.79 3.71
CA PHE A 369 -5.30 6.02 4.93
C PHE A 369 -6.32 6.30 6.06
N GLU A 370 -7.48 6.91 5.73
CA GLU A 370 -8.42 7.47 6.70
C GLU A 370 -8.74 6.52 7.84
N GLN A 371 -9.07 5.27 7.53
CA GLN A 371 -9.39 4.27 8.54
C GLN A 371 -8.21 3.99 9.48
N ALA A 372 -7.00 3.83 8.94
CA ALA A 372 -5.82 3.57 9.75
C ALA A 372 -5.46 4.79 10.61
N VAL A 373 -5.72 6.00 10.10
CA VAL A 373 -5.53 7.25 10.85
C VAL A 373 -6.53 7.36 12.00
N GLU A 374 -7.83 7.17 11.75
CA GLU A 374 -8.85 7.22 12.80
C GLU A 374 -8.57 6.18 13.90
N GLN A 375 -8.23 4.95 13.53
CA GLN A 375 -7.89 3.92 14.51
C GLN A 375 -6.61 4.23 15.29
N ALA A 376 -5.61 4.87 14.66
CA ALA A 376 -4.39 5.29 15.34
C ALA A 376 -4.63 6.46 16.31
N ILE A 377 -5.55 7.37 15.97
CA ILE A 377 -5.99 8.46 16.85
C ILE A 377 -6.78 7.89 18.03
N GLU A 378 -7.74 6.99 17.78
CA GLU A 378 -8.50 6.28 18.83
C GLU A 378 -7.60 5.47 19.77
N ALA A 379 -6.45 5.00 19.27
CA ALA A 379 -5.44 4.29 20.06
C ALA A 379 -4.41 5.21 20.73
N ASP A 380 -4.58 6.55 20.66
CA ASP A 380 -3.66 7.55 21.23
C ASP A 380 -2.21 7.47 20.70
N CYS A 381 -2.00 6.90 19.50
CA CYS A 381 -0.68 6.84 18.87
C CYS A 381 -0.48 7.80 17.70
N ALA A 382 -1.56 8.46 17.25
CA ALA A 382 -1.53 9.51 16.23
C ALA A 382 -2.30 10.77 16.65
N ILE A 383 -1.85 11.94 16.17
CA ILE A 383 -2.50 13.23 16.40
C ILE A 383 -2.83 13.88 15.05
N ARG A 384 -4.10 14.24 14.83
CA ARG A 384 -4.53 15.06 13.69
C ARG A 384 -4.41 16.55 14.02
N VAL A 385 -3.79 17.30 13.13
CA VAL A 385 -3.58 18.76 13.25
C VAL A 385 -4.12 19.48 12.01
N PRO A 386 -4.48 20.78 12.13
CA PRO A 386 -5.04 21.53 11.00
C PRO A 386 -4.00 21.97 9.97
N ASP A 387 -2.75 22.16 10.36
CA ASP A 387 -1.71 22.79 9.53
C ASP A 387 -0.28 22.41 9.96
N ALA A 388 0.71 22.88 9.17
CA ALA A 388 2.13 22.61 9.39
C ALA A 388 2.66 23.23 10.70
N ALA A 389 2.17 24.41 11.09
CA ALA A 389 2.59 25.08 12.31
C ALA A 389 2.23 24.25 13.55
N ARG A 390 1.00 23.73 13.58
CA ARG A 390 0.54 22.81 14.62
C ARG A 390 1.20 21.44 14.51
N ALA A 391 1.50 20.96 13.31
CA ALA A 391 2.22 19.70 13.12
C ALA A 391 3.60 19.73 13.78
N VAL A 392 4.38 20.76 13.49
CA VAL A 392 5.71 20.94 14.09
C VAL A 392 5.61 21.19 15.59
N ALA A 393 4.66 22.02 16.04
CA ALA A 393 4.46 22.28 17.47
C ALA A 393 4.17 20.99 18.25
N GLN A 394 3.26 20.14 17.74
CA GLN A 394 2.92 18.87 18.38
C GLN A 394 4.06 17.87 18.32
N ALA A 395 4.76 17.78 17.19
CA ALA A 395 5.94 16.90 17.09
C ALA A 395 7.01 17.29 18.12
N LEU A 396 7.31 18.59 18.25
CA LEU A 396 8.24 19.10 19.27
C LEU A 396 7.74 18.86 20.70
N ALA A 397 6.46 19.09 20.96
CA ALA A 397 5.87 18.82 22.28
C ALA A 397 5.97 17.34 22.66
N VAL A 398 5.75 16.43 21.71
CA VAL A 398 5.91 14.98 21.94
C VAL A 398 7.37 14.63 22.19
N VAL A 399 8.33 15.07 21.36
CA VAL A 399 9.73 14.67 21.55
C VAL A 399 10.39 15.29 22.78
N LEU A 400 9.87 16.40 23.31
CA LEU A 400 10.38 17.05 24.51
C LEU A 400 9.77 16.48 25.81
N ASP A 401 8.61 15.82 25.72
CA ASP A 401 7.94 15.16 26.84
C ASP A 401 8.24 13.66 26.82
N ALA A 402 9.09 13.20 27.74
CA ALA A 402 9.53 11.81 27.78
C ALA A 402 8.40 10.81 28.08
N GLU A 403 7.49 11.16 28.98
CA GLU A 403 6.37 10.30 29.37
C GLU A 403 5.37 10.19 28.21
N ARG A 404 5.00 11.33 27.62
CA ARG A 404 4.09 11.36 26.47
C ARG A 404 4.67 10.62 25.26
N ARG A 405 5.96 10.82 24.96
CA ARG A 405 6.64 10.11 23.86
C ARG A 405 6.61 8.60 24.09
N GLN A 406 6.98 8.14 25.28
CA GLN A 406 7.00 6.71 25.59
C GLN A 406 5.60 6.11 25.52
N SER A 407 4.59 6.78 26.10
CA SER A 407 3.19 6.35 26.04
C SER A 407 2.72 6.22 24.58
N MET A 408 2.93 7.24 23.75
CA MET A 408 2.53 7.18 22.34
C MET A 408 3.28 6.09 21.55
N SER A 409 4.55 5.84 21.88
CA SER A 409 5.36 4.77 21.30
C SER A 409 4.79 3.39 21.63
N ASP A 410 4.48 3.14 22.91
CA ASP A 410 3.90 1.88 23.37
C ASP A 410 2.52 1.65 22.74
N GLN A 411 1.71 2.69 22.63
CA GLN A 411 0.41 2.62 21.95
C GLN A 411 0.56 2.36 20.45
N ALA A 412 1.57 2.92 19.79
CA ALA A 412 1.84 2.67 18.37
C ALA A 412 2.20 1.20 18.11
N LEU A 413 3.04 0.62 18.97
CA LEU A 413 3.41 -0.80 18.93
C LEU A 413 2.20 -1.69 19.24
N ALA A 414 1.40 -1.34 20.26
CA ALA A 414 0.19 -2.08 20.61
C ALA A 414 -0.86 -2.03 19.48
N PHE A 415 -1.07 -0.85 18.88
CA PHE A 415 -1.97 -0.64 17.75
C PHE A 415 -1.59 -1.53 16.57
N THR A 416 -0.33 -1.50 16.13
CA THR A 416 0.11 -2.35 15.01
C THR A 416 0.10 -3.83 15.38
N GLY A 417 0.49 -4.18 16.61
CA GLY A 417 0.42 -5.55 17.13
C GLY A 417 -1.00 -6.14 17.09
N ARG A 418 -2.03 -5.36 17.48
CA ARG A 418 -3.44 -5.77 17.43
C ARG A 418 -3.96 -6.00 16.01
N HIS A 419 -3.43 -5.25 15.03
CA HIS A 419 -3.87 -5.36 13.63
C HIS A 419 -3.06 -6.33 12.77
N ARG A 420 -1.92 -6.84 13.27
CA ARG A 420 -1.12 -7.88 12.62
C ARG A 420 -1.84 -9.23 12.52
N GLY A 421 -1.29 -10.11 11.69
CA GLY A 421 -1.76 -11.46 11.43
C GLY A 421 -2.89 -11.55 10.40
N ALA A 422 -3.28 -10.45 9.75
CA ALA A 422 -4.34 -10.48 8.74
C ALA A 422 -3.95 -11.36 7.55
N THR A 423 -2.66 -11.34 7.19
CA THR A 423 -2.06 -12.16 6.14
C THR A 423 -2.15 -13.64 6.49
N GLN A 424 -1.77 -14.02 7.70
CA GLN A 424 -1.80 -15.42 8.13
C GLN A 424 -3.23 -15.95 8.23
N ARG A 425 -4.15 -15.18 8.83
CA ARG A 425 -5.58 -15.53 8.87
C ARG A 425 -6.15 -15.66 7.44
N THR A 426 -5.75 -14.77 6.53
CA THR A 426 -6.16 -14.84 5.12
C THR A 426 -5.62 -16.10 4.46
N LEU A 427 -4.35 -16.46 4.68
CA LEU A 427 -3.78 -17.71 4.17
C LEU A 427 -4.53 -18.93 4.69
N GLU A 428 -4.84 -18.98 5.98
CA GLU A 428 -5.60 -20.07 6.60
C GLU A 428 -7.00 -20.19 6.00
N ALA A 429 -7.68 -19.06 5.77
CA ALA A 429 -9.00 -19.05 5.13
C ALA A 429 -8.95 -19.47 3.65
N LEU A 430 -7.84 -19.20 2.94
CA LEU A 430 -7.65 -19.60 1.54
C LEU A 430 -7.18 -21.06 1.40
N ALA A 431 -6.50 -21.62 2.41
CA ALA A 431 -5.87 -22.94 2.36
C ALA A 431 -6.83 -24.06 1.89
N PRO A 432 -8.09 -24.16 2.36
CA PRO A 432 -9.02 -25.18 1.86
C PRO A 432 -9.27 -25.11 0.35
N LEU A 433 -9.30 -23.90 -0.23
CA LEU A 433 -9.52 -23.72 -1.67
C LEU A 433 -8.26 -24.10 -2.49
N ILE A 434 -7.07 -23.87 -1.93
CA ILE A 434 -5.79 -24.20 -2.57
C ILE A 434 -5.54 -25.72 -2.49
N GLU A 435 -5.71 -26.30 -1.32
CA GLU A 435 -5.36 -27.68 -1.00
C GLU A 435 -6.36 -28.71 -1.52
N ALA A 436 -7.62 -28.31 -1.78
CA ALA A 436 -8.61 -29.18 -2.42
C ALA A 436 -8.28 -29.53 -3.88
N ARG A 437 -7.28 -28.85 -4.51
CA ARG A 437 -6.99 -29.01 -5.94
C ARG A 437 -5.50 -29.14 -6.33
N PRO A 438 -4.66 -29.93 -5.62
CA PRO A 438 -3.25 -30.04 -6.00
C PRO A 438 -3.08 -30.75 -7.36
N LEU A 439 -4.10 -31.51 -7.81
CA LEU A 439 -4.00 -32.49 -8.90
C LEU A 439 -4.92 -32.24 -10.12
N VAL A 440 -5.86 -31.28 -10.06
CA VAL A 440 -6.76 -30.99 -11.21
C VAL A 440 -6.01 -30.32 -12.37
N CYS A 441 -4.92 -29.62 -12.07
CA CYS A 441 -4.04 -29.01 -13.08
C CYS A 441 -3.25 -30.04 -13.89
N ALA A 442 -2.95 -31.21 -13.32
CA ALA A 442 -2.32 -32.34 -14.02
C ALA A 442 -3.34 -33.21 -14.78
N GLY A 443 -4.54 -33.42 -14.23
CA GLY A 443 -5.53 -34.38 -14.76
C GLY A 443 -6.37 -33.93 -15.96
N ARG A 444 -6.55 -32.61 -16.21
CA ARG A 444 -7.30 -32.12 -17.40
C ARG A 444 -6.60 -32.38 -18.75
N ALA A 445 -5.36 -32.89 -18.74
CA ALA A 445 -4.62 -33.28 -19.94
C ALA A 445 -5.04 -34.66 -20.51
N VAL A 446 -5.57 -35.58 -19.70
CA VAL A 446 -5.84 -36.95 -20.16
C VAL A 446 -7.13 -37.05 -20.99
N GLN A 447 -8.11 -36.18 -20.76
CA GLN A 447 -9.41 -36.25 -21.46
C GLN A 447 -9.50 -35.48 -22.79
N LYS A 448 -8.40 -34.89 -23.28
CA LYS A 448 -8.40 -34.18 -24.59
C LYS A 448 -7.45 -34.77 -25.64
N ILE A 449 -6.78 -35.87 -25.33
CA ILE A 449 -5.96 -36.64 -26.30
C ILE A 449 -6.72 -37.89 -26.79
N SER A 450 -7.92 -38.14 -26.27
CA SER A 450 -8.80 -39.25 -26.65
C SER A 450 -10.20 -38.75 -27.02
N ALA A 451 -10.30 -38.02 -28.14
CA ALA A 451 -11.52 -37.87 -28.94
C ALA A 451 -11.17 -37.26 -30.31
#